data_AF-M6ZLZ7-F1
#
_entry.id   AF-M6ZLZ7-F1
#
_cell.length_a   1.000
_cell.length_b   1.000
_cell.length_c   1.000
_cell.angle_alpha   90.00
_cell.angle_beta   90.00
_cell.angle_gamma   90.00
#
_symmetry.space_group_name_H-M   'P 1'
#
loop_
_entity.id
_entity.type
_entity.pdbx_description
1 polymer ?
#
loop_
_entity_poly.entity_id
_entity_poly.type
_entity_poly.pdbx_seq_one_letter_code
_entity_poly.pdbx_strand_id
1 'polypeptide(L)' 'MIPNDVTDPRLYFNLACLYAIQRDKEEMLHNVAIALRLGQSPKDFLTDSDFDGFKKDPDFIRIVTGRSAAPFSK' A
#
# COMPACT_ATOMS: atom_id res chain seq x y z
N MET A 1 -4.89 11.00 -15.09
CA MET A 1 -6.06 10.54 -14.34
C MET A 1 -6.35 9.12 -14.78
N ILE A 2 -6.42 8.15 -13.85
CA ILE A 2 -6.83 6.78 -14.17
C ILE A 2 -8.37 6.77 -14.20
N PRO A 3 -9.00 6.18 -15.23
CA PRO A 3 -10.45 6.03 -15.28
C PRO A 3 -11.01 5.25 -14.07
N ASN A 4 -12.18 5.63 -13.57
CA ASN A 4 -12.79 5.03 -12.36
C ASN A 4 -13.26 3.58 -12.56
N ASP A 5 -13.31 3.09 -13.80
CA ASP A 5 -13.71 1.75 -14.19
C ASP A 5 -12.53 0.77 -14.34
N VAL A 6 -11.28 1.23 -14.10
CA VAL A 6 -10.13 0.32 -14.08
C VAL A 6 -10.12 -0.50 -12.80
N THR A 7 -10.30 -1.81 -12.93
CA THR A 7 -10.40 -2.75 -11.81
C THR A 7 -9.23 -3.72 -11.68
N ASP A 8 -8.20 -3.65 -12.54
CA ASP A 8 -7.03 -4.53 -12.42
C ASP A 8 -6.15 -4.08 -11.24
N PRO A 9 -6.04 -4.88 -10.14
CA PRO A 9 -5.27 -4.50 -8.96
C PRO A 9 -3.78 -4.29 -9.25
N ARG A 10 -3.24 -4.93 -10.30
CA ARG A 10 -1.81 -4.87 -10.65
C ARG A 10 -1.38 -3.48 -11.09
N LEU A 11 -2.28 -2.70 -11.70
CA LEU A 11 -1.98 -1.33 -12.10
C LEU A 11 -1.66 -0.48 -10.85
N TYR A 12 -2.54 -0.53 -9.86
CA TYR A 12 -2.40 0.24 -8.63
C TYR A 12 -1.25 -0.29 -7.77
N PHE A 13 -1.00 -1.60 -7.77
CA PHE A 13 0.19 -2.17 -7.14
C PHE A 13 1.48 -1.59 -7.74
N ASN A 14 1.62 -1.61 -9.08
CA ASN A 14 2.81 -1.09 -9.75
C ASN A 14 2.98 0.43 -9.56
N LEU A 15 1.88 1.19 -9.49
CA LEU A 15 1.93 2.61 -9.14
C LEU A 15 2.39 2.83 -7.71
N ALA A 16 1.91 2.03 -6.76
CA ALA A 16 2.37 2.07 -5.39
C ALA A 16 3.90 1.79 -5.29
N CYS A 17 4.41 0.81 -6.05
CA CYS A 17 5.86 0.54 -6.15
C CYS A 17 6.62 1.76 -6.67
N LEU A 18 6.16 2.37 -7.77
CA LEU A 18 6.78 3.58 -8.33
C LEU A 18 6.89 4.72 -7.31
N TYR A 19 5.81 5.01 -6.60
CA TYR A 19 5.78 6.07 -5.59
C TYR A 19 6.59 5.70 -4.33
N ALA A 20 6.67 4.41 -3.98
CA ALA A 20 7.52 3.93 -2.90
C ALA A 20 9.01 4.19 -3.18
N ILE A 21 9.46 3.94 -4.42
CA ILE A 21 10.82 4.25 -4.88
C ILE A 21 11.08 5.77 -4.85
N GLN A 22 10.10 6.58 -5.28
CA GLN A 22 10.19 8.05 -5.26
C GLN A 22 10.10 8.67 -3.86
N ARG A 23 9.82 7.86 -2.83
CA ARG A 23 9.57 8.31 -1.44
C ARG A 23 8.35 9.23 -1.31
N ASP A 24 7.41 9.16 -2.26
CA ASP A 24 6.15 9.87 -2.16
C ASP A 24 5.15 9.03 -1.34
N LYS A 25 5.08 9.36 -0.04
CA LYS A 25 4.25 8.61 0.91
C LYS A 25 2.76 8.68 0.58
N GLU A 26 2.25 9.85 0.21
CA GLU A 26 0.81 10.07 0.06
C GLU A 26 0.28 9.29 -1.15
N GLU A 27 0.94 9.43 -2.29
CA GLU A 27 0.57 8.70 -3.52
C GLU A 27 0.78 7.19 -3.37
N MET A 28 1.84 6.78 -2.69
CA MET A 28 2.05 5.36 -2.39
C MET A 28 0.88 4.79 -1.57
N LEU A 29 0.51 5.42 -0.44
CA LEU A 29 -0.57 4.93 0.41
C LEU A 29 -1.92 4.92 -0.30
N HIS A 30 -2.19 5.94 -1.14
CA HIS A 30 -3.39 6.00 -1.97
C HIS A 30 -3.51 4.77 -2.88
N ASN A 31 -2.45 4.45 -3.61
CA ASN A 31 -2.43 3.34 -4.55
C ASN A 31 -2.45 1.97 -3.85
N VAL A 32 -1.77 1.82 -2.70
CA VAL A 32 -1.86 0.63 -1.84
C VAL A 32 -3.31 0.37 -1.43
N ALA A 33 -4.03 1.39 -0.96
CA ALA A 33 -5.41 1.25 -0.51
C ALA A 33 -6.34 0.79 -1.65
N ILE A 34 -6.16 1.31 -2.86
CA ILE A 34 -6.97 0.91 -4.03
C ILE A 34 -6.64 -0.52 -4.44
N ALA A 35 -5.36 -0.87 -4.55
CA ALA A 35 -4.92 -2.21 -4.93
C ALA A 35 -5.46 -3.27 -3.95
N LEU A 36 -5.39 -3.01 -2.63
CA LEU A 36 -5.98 -3.89 -1.61
C LEU A 36 -7.49 -4.03 -1.77
N ARG A 37 -8.22 -2.93 -2.01
CA ARG A 37 -9.68 -2.95 -2.26
C ARG A 37 -10.05 -3.77 -3.50
N LEU A 38 -9.17 -3.80 -4.51
CA LEU A 38 -9.34 -4.58 -5.75
C LEU A 38 -8.83 -6.03 -5.63
N GLY A 39 -8.35 -6.45 -4.45
CA GLY A 39 -7.97 -7.83 -4.17
C GLY A 39 -6.48 -8.15 -4.25
N GLN A 40 -5.59 -7.15 -4.36
CA GLN A 40 -4.16 -7.38 -4.22
C GLN A 40 -3.85 -7.92 -2.81
N SER A 41 -2.93 -8.88 -2.72
CA SER A 41 -2.59 -9.49 -1.45
C SER A 41 -1.78 -8.53 -0.58
N PRO A 42 -2.13 -8.33 0.71
CA PRO A 42 -1.28 -7.64 1.68
C PRO A 42 0.17 -8.15 1.72
N LYS A 43 0.35 -9.46 1.50
CA LYS A 43 1.66 -10.09 1.52
C LYS A 43 2.59 -9.48 0.46
N ASP A 44 2.06 -9.13 -0.70
CA ASP A 44 2.85 -8.61 -1.82
C ASP A 44 3.54 -7.31 -1.42
N PHE A 45 2.83 -6.40 -0.74
CA PHE A 45 3.37 -5.15 -0.20
C PHE A 45 4.41 -5.35 0.92
N LEU A 46 4.26 -6.41 1.73
CA LEU A 46 5.19 -6.71 2.82
C LEU A 46 6.47 -7.39 2.32
N THR A 47 6.41 -8.12 1.21
CA THR A 47 7.55 -8.86 0.67
C THR A 47 8.31 -8.11 -0.42
N ASP A 48 7.64 -7.26 -1.20
CA ASP A 48 8.27 -6.50 -2.27
C ASP A 48 9.30 -5.49 -1.72
N SER A 49 10.45 -5.38 -2.38
CA SER A 49 11.57 -4.54 -1.95
C SER A 49 11.33 -3.05 -2.17
N ASP A 50 10.45 -2.69 -3.10
CA ASP A 50 10.18 -1.28 -3.40
C ASP A 50 9.59 -0.55 -2.18
N PHE A 51 8.89 -1.28 -1.32
CA PHE A 51 8.33 -0.77 -0.07
C PHE A 51 9.29 -0.79 1.12
N ASP A 52 10.56 -1.21 0.98
CA ASP A 52 11.48 -1.39 2.12
C ASP A 52 11.60 -0.15 3.02
N GLY A 53 11.58 1.06 2.45
CA GLY A 53 11.63 2.28 3.27
C GLY A 53 10.32 2.65 3.97
N PHE A 54 9.22 1.95 3.68
CA PHE A 54 7.91 2.13 4.29
C PHE A 54 7.49 0.95 5.17
N LYS A 55 8.21 -0.18 5.20
CA LYS A 55 7.86 -1.36 6.02
C LYS A 55 7.78 -1.11 7.53
N LYS A 56 8.36 0.00 8.01
CA LYS A 56 8.27 0.45 9.41
C LYS A 56 7.35 1.66 9.59
N ASP A 57 6.79 2.19 8.51
CA ASP A 57 5.88 3.34 8.56
C ASP A 57 4.52 2.90 9.14
N PRO A 58 4.00 3.59 10.17
CA PRO A 58 2.78 3.18 10.84
C PRO A 58 1.54 3.28 9.95
N ASP A 59 1.49 4.21 8.98
CA ASP A 59 0.35 4.33 8.06
C ASP A 59 0.37 3.20 7.04
N PHE A 60 1.55 2.86 6.52
CA PHE A 60 1.73 1.72 5.62
C PHE A 60 1.32 0.41 6.31
N ILE A 61 1.82 0.16 7.52
CA ILE A 61 1.45 -1.03 8.31
C ILE A 61 -0.05 -1.08 8.57
N ARG A 62 -0.66 0.04 8.96
CA ARG A 62 -2.10 0.13 9.23
C ARG A 62 -2.93 -0.22 8.01
N ILE A 63 -2.60 0.33 6.84
CA ILE A 63 -3.35 0.07 5.61
C ILE A 63 -3.15 -1.37 5.14
N VAL A 64 -1.90 -1.87 5.09
CA VAL A 64 -1.60 -3.21 4.57
C VAL A 64 -2.14 -4.32 5.46
N THR A 65 -2.06 -4.17 6.78
CA THR A 65 -2.49 -5.23 7.71
C THR A 65 -3.97 -5.15 8.07
N GLY A 66 -4.68 -4.08 7.67
CA GLY A 66 -6.06 -3.83 8.08
C GLY A 66 -6.24 -3.66 9.59
N ARG A 67 -5.15 -3.58 10.37
CA ARG A 67 -5.20 -3.32 11.80
C ARG A 67 -5.20 -1.81 12.02
N SER A 68 -6.30 -1.29 12.58
CA SER A 68 -6.22 -0.07 13.38
C SER A 68 -5.08 -0.26 14.38
N ALA A 69 -4.20 0.74 14.54
CA ALA A 69 -3.13 0.68 15.54
C ALA A 69 -3.73 0.23 16.87
N ALA A 70 -3.48 -1.03 17.26
CA ALA A 70 -3.99 -1.53 18.52
C ALA A 70 -3.29 -0.72 19.62
N PRO A 71 -4.03 -0.14 20.59
CA PRO A 71 -3.38 0.44 21.74
C PRO A 71 -2.62 -0.69 22.42
N PHE A 72 -1.31 -0.51 22.60
CA PHE A 72 -0.53 -1.34 23.50
C PHE A 72 -1.28 -1.40 24.84
N SER A 73 -1.87 -2.54 25.13
CA SER A 73 -2.44 -2.83 26.44
C SER A 73 -1.43 -3.72 27.17
N LYS A 74 -1.20 -3.31 28.42
CA LYS A 74 -0.11 -3.67 29.34
C LYS A 74 0.22 -5.15 29.46
#